data_AF-A0A0A2HX47-F1
#
_entry.id   AF-A0A0A2HX47-F1
#
_cell.length_a   1.000
_cell.length_b   1.000
_cell.length_c   1.000
_cell.angle_alpha   90.00
_cell.angle_beta   90.00
_cell.angle_gamma   90.00
#
_symmetry.space_group_name_H-M   'P 1'
#
loop_
_entity.id
_entity.type
_entity.pdbx_description
1 polymer ?
#
loop_
_entity_poly.entity_id
_entity_poly.type
_entity_poly.pdbx_seq_one_letter_code
_entity_poly.pdbx_strand_id
1 'polypeptide(L)' 'MLSTVGIDPERLHFYNLSAAMGPRWAEICNEFTEKIIHLGPSPVWLALQRKKETNKHDE' A
#
# COMPACT_ATOMS: atom_id res chain seq x y z
N MET A 1 3.85 15.73 0.50
CA MET A 1 2.62 15.46 1.26
C MET A 1 2.55 14.03 1.80
N LEU A 2 2.83 12.97 1.02
CA LEU A 2 2.91 11.60 1.57
C LEU A 2 4.15 11.37 2.43
N SER A 3 5.32 11.77 1.91
CA SER A 3 6.58 11.69 2.66
C SER A 3 6.55 12.47 3.97
N THR A 4 5.84 13.61 4.00
CA THR A 4 5.70 14.45 5.20
C THR A 4 4.87 13.81 6.31
N VAL A 5 4.05 12.80 5.99
CA VAL A 5 3.30 12.00 6.97
C VAL A 5 3.90 10.61 7.18
N GLY A 6 5.14 10.38 6.72
CA GLY A 6 5.85 9.10 6.90
C GLY A 6 5.38 7.98 5.98
N ILE A 7 4.69 8.29 4.88
CA ILE A 7 4.29 7.31 3.87
C ILE A 7 5.21 7.47 2.66
N ASP A 8 5.83 6.36 2.25
CA ASP A 8 6.61 6.30 1.02
C ASP A 8 5.73 6.65 -0.20
N PRO A 9 6.05 7.73 -0.95
CA PRO A 9 5.30 8.13 -2.14
C PRO A 9 5.19 7.03 -3.20
N GLU A 10 6.13 6.08 -3.25
CA GLU A 10 6.10 4.97 -4.20
C GLU A 10 4.91 4.03 -4.02
N ARG A 11 4.25 4.08 -2.86
CA ARG A 11 3.03 3.32 -2.55
C ARG A 11 1.77 3.90 -3.20
N LEU A 12 1.89 5.00 -3.95
CA LEU A 12 0.80 5.59 -4.72
C LEU A 12 1.22 5.75 -6.19
N HIS A 13 0.39 5.26 -7.11
CA HIS A 13 0.51 5.55 -8.52
C HIS A 13 -0.85 5.90 -9.12
N PHE A 14 -0.84 6.86 -10.05
CA PHE A 14 -1.99 7.24 -10.84
C PHE A 14 -1.83 6.70 -12.25
N TYR A 15 -2.89 6.09 -12.77
CA TYR A 15 -2.97 5.57 -14.13
C TYR A 15 -4.12 6.24 -14.86
N ASN A 16 -3.90 6.63 -16.12
CA ASN A 16 -4.95 7.09 -17.01
C ASN A 16 -5.27 5.96 -17.98
N LEU A 17 -6.47 5.38 -17.85
CA LEU A 17 -6.91 4.24 -18.65
C LEU A 17 -8.31 4.51 -19.18
N SER A 18 -8.56 4.13 -20.42
CA SER A 18 -9.91 4.12 -20.98
C SER A 18 -10.67 2.85 -20.60
N ALA A 19 -12.00 2.88 -20.68
CA ALA A 19 -12.85 1.72 -20.37
C ALA A 19 -12.57 0.48 -21.24
N ALA A 20 -11.95 0.64 -22.42
CA ALA A 20 -11.61 -0.45 -23.32
C ALA A 20 -10.28 -1.18 -22.96
N MET A 21 -9.49 -0.65 -22.01
CA MET A 21 -8.14 -1.15 -21.69
C MET A 21 -8.13 -2.22 -20.59
N GLY A 22 -9.10 -3.13 -20.60
CA GLY A 22 -9.24 -4.20 -19.59
C GLY A 22 -7.97 -5.05 -19.40
N PRO A 23 -7.36 -5.59 -20.46
CA PRO A 23 -6.13 -6.39 -20.33
C PRO A 23 -4.97 -5.61 -19.71
N ARG A 24 -4.77 -4.35 -20.12
CA ARG A 24 -3.70 -3.51 -19.56
C ARG A 24 -3.94 -3.17 -18.09
N TRP A 25 -5.21 -3.00 -17.68
CA TRP A 25 -5.54 -2.82 -16.27
C TRP A 25 -5.16 -4.04 -15.42
N ALA A 26 -5.39 -5.25 -15.92
CA ALA A 26 -4.98 -6.48 -15.23
C ALA A 26 -3.46 -6.57 -15.05
N GLU A 27 -2.69 -6.22 -16.09
CA GLU A 27 -1.22 -6.14 -16.01
C GLU A 27 -0.77 -5.12 -14.96
N ILE A 28 -1.35 -3.92 -14.96
CA ILE A 28 -1.04 -2.87 -13.98
C ILE A 28 -1.33 -3.34 -12.55
N CYS A 29 -2.44 -4.06 -12.33
CA CYS A 29 -2.75 -4.63 -11.02
C CYS A 29 -1.67 -5.61 -10.56
N ASN A 30 -1.18 -6.48 -11.45
CA ASN A 30 -0.11 -7.42 -11.14
C ASN A 30 1.21 -6.70 -10.84
N GLU A 31 1.65 -5.82 -11.74
CA GLU A 31 2.89 -5.02 -11.60
C GLU A 31 2.89 -4.22 -10.29
N PHE A 32 1.77 -3.55 -9.98
CA PHE A 32 1.65 -2.76 -8.76
C PHE A 32 1.58 -3.63 -7.50
N THR A 33 0.93 -4.79 -7.57
CA THR A 33 0.90 -5.75 -6.46
C THR A 33 2.30 -6.24 -6.13
N GLU A 34 3.08 -6.62 -7.14
CA GLU A 34 4.48 -7.03 -6.96
C GLU A 34 5.31 -5.92 -6.34
N LYS A 35 5.16 -4.67 -6.81
CA LYS A 35 5.83 -3.51 -6.21
C LYS A 35 5.49 -3.35 -4.72
N ILE A 36 4.21 -3.43 -4.35
CA ILE A 36 3.78 -3.28 -2.96
C ILE A 36 4.30 -4.41 -2.08
N ILE A 37 4.37 -5.65 -2.60
CA ILE A 37 4.99 -6.79 -1.90
C ILE A 37 6.47 -6.50 -1.61
N HIS A 38 7.21 -5.98 -2.57
CA HIS A 38 8.64 -5.66 -2.41
C HIS A 38 8.88 -4.51 -1.43
N LEU A 39 7.98 -3.51 -1.39
CA LEU A 39 8.03 -2.43 -0.41
C LEU A 39 7.67 -2.90 1.01
N GLY A 40 7.08 -4.08 1.16
CA GLY A 40 6.70 -4.65 2.45
C GLY A 40 5.47 -4.00 3.08
N PRO A 41 5.13 -4.39 4.33
CA PRO A 41 3.94 -3.92 5.03
C PRO A 41 3.92 -2.40 5.20
N SER A 42 2.74 -1.80 5.15
CA SER A 42 2.61 -0.35 5.26
C SER A 42 2.91 0.14 6.69
N PRO A 43 3.44 1.38 6.84
CA PRO A 43 3.67 1.99 8.15
C PRO A 43 2.41 2.04 9.02
N VAL A 44 1.25 2.25 8.38
CA VAL A 44 -0.06 2.27 9.05
C VAL A 44 -0.41 0.90 9.63
N TRP A 45 -0.19 -0.17 8.85
CA TRP A 45 -0.44 -1.52 9.33
C TRP A 45 0.46 -1.87 10.51
N LEU A 46 1.75 -1.54 10.45
CA LEU A 46 2.70 -1.75 11.54
C LEU A 46 2.28 -1.01 12.82
N ALA A 47 1.83 0.25 12.69
CA ALA A 47 1.33 1.02 13.83
C ALA A 47 0.08 0.38 14.46
N LEU A 48 -0.83 -0.16 13.64
CA LEU A 48 -2.01 -0.87 14.12
C LEU A 48 -1.66 -2.18 14.83
N GLN A 49 -0.68 -2.95 14.34
CA GLN A 49 -0.23 -4.18 15.01
C GLN A 49 0.37 -3.86 16.37
N ARG A 50 1.26 -2.86 16.45
CA ARG A 50 1.83 -2.42 17.73
C ARG A 50 0.75 -2.02 18.73
N LYS A 51 -0.26 -1.26 18.29
CA LYS A 51 -1.40 -0.89 19.16
C LYS A 51 -2.17 -2.10 19.68
N LYS A 52 -2.38 -3.12 18.83
CA LYS A 52 -3.04 -4.37 19.25
C LYS A 52 -2.22 -5.13 20.29
N GLU A 53 -0.90 -5.17 20.13
CA GLU A 53 0.01 -5.82 21.08
C GLU A 53 0.01 -5.11 22.44
N THR A 54 0.05 -3.77 22.46
CA THR A 54 -0.06 -2.98 23.70
C THR A 54 -1.37 -3.25 24.41
N ASN A 55 -2.50 -3.18 23.70
CA ASN A 55 -3.83 -3.42 24.29
C ASN A 55 -3.97 -4.84 24.88
N LYS A 56 -3.25 -5.83 24.34
CA LYS A 56 -3.29 -7.22 24.82
C LYS A 56 -2.43 -7.43 26.08
N HIS A 57 -1.43 -6.59 26.32
CA HIS A 57 -0.58 -6.67 27.51
C HIS A 57 -1.24 -6.02 28.75
N ASP A 58 -2.15 -5.07 28.50
CA ASP A 58 -2.90 -4.35 29.54
C ASP A 58 -4.19 -5.06 29.98
N GLU A 59 -4.58 -6.16 29.30
CA GLU A 59 -5.69 -7.09 29.66
C GLU A 59 -5.17 -8.33 30.40
#